data_AF-A0A5C6JT97-F1
#
_entry.id   AF-A0A5C6JT97-F1
#
_cell.length_a   1.000
_cell.length_b   1.000
_cell.length_c   1.000
_cell.angle_alpha   90.00
_cell.angle_beta   90.00
_cell.angle_gamma   90.00
#
_symmetry.space_group_name_H-M   'P 1'
#
loop_
_entity.id
_entity.type
_entity.pdbx_description
1 polymer ?
#
loop_
_entity_poly.entity_id
_entity_poly.type
_entity_poly.pdbx_seq_one_letter_code
_entity_poly.pdbx_strand_id
1 'polypeptide(L)'
;MHEELPGRGRERRPPEHRALPRVLSAHGADRPQRSHAARPWRFLHRPANDDWASAQNGSGTDSVIAWNSTDTRPMSDGTPRDPCAQLYHEMAHALDMSRGTLDLHWCRGAPRIQTDEVVAVFAENAYRSYRNLPTRTAYGTESGPAKLPDSVDDC
;
A
#
# COMPACT_ATOMS: atom_id res chain seq x y z
N MET A 1 -73.92 -39.50 -35.69
CA MET A 1 -73.88 -39.97 -34.29
C MET A 1 -72.44 -39.92 -33.80
N HIS A 2 -72.10 -38.87 -33.07
CA HIS A 2 -71.37 -38.88 -31.79
C HIS A 2 -70.97 -37.43 -31.47
N GLU A 3 -71.54 -36.96 -30.37
CA GLU A 3 -71.19 -35.74 -29.65
C GLU A 3 -69.86 -35.93 -28.93
N GLU A 4 -69.05 -34.88 -28.80
CA GLU A 4 -68.36 -34.51 -27.55
C GLU A 4 -68.02 -32.99 -27.57
N LEU A 5 -68.16 -32.37 -26.40
CA LEU A 5 -68.14 -30.92 -26.10
C LEU A 5 -66.74 -30.43 -25.62
N PRO A 6 -66.51 -29.10 -25.45
CA PRO A 6 -65.20 -28.47 -25.59
C PRO A 6 -64.44 -28.21 -24.28
N GLY A 7 -63.12 -28.36 -24.31
CA GLY A 7 -62.20 -27.97 -23.24
C GLY A 7 -61.70 -26.52 -23.39
N ARG A 8 -62.03 -25.67 -22.40
CA ARG A 8 -61.58 -24.27 -22.27
C ARG A 8 -60.07 -24.18 -22.03
N GLY A 9 -59.31 -23.70 -23.02
CA GLY A 9 -57.90 -23.32 -22.87
C GLY A 9 -57.76 -21.91 -22.27
N ARG A 10 -57.06 -21.82 -21.15
CA ARG A 10 -56.84 -20.60 -20.36
C ARG A 10 -55.97 -19.56 -21.10
N GLU A 11 -56.38 -18.31 -20.90
CA GLU A 11 -55.77 -17.04 -21.31
C GLU A 11 -54.29 -16.91 -20.92
N ARG A 12 -53.47 -16.45 -21.87
CA ARG A 12 -52.06 -16.08 -21.66
C ARG A 12 -51.99 -14.64 -21.18
N ARG A 13 -51.46 -14.39 -19.98
CA ARG A 13 -51.04 -13.06 -19.52
C ARG A 13 -49.54 -12.83 -19.82
N PRO A 14 -49.13 -11.61 -20.20
CA PRO A 14 -47.74 -11.25 -20.46
C PRO A 14 -46.93 -11.07 -19.16
N PRO A 15 -45.59 -11.18 -19.21
CA PRO A 15 -44.76 -11.11 -18.01
C PRO A 15 -44.60 -9.67 -17.51
N GLU A 16 -44.83 -9.48 -16.21
CA GLU A 16 -44.58 -8.25 -15.47
C GLU A 16 -43.08 -8.09 -15.15
N HIS A 17 -42.54 -6.89 -15.38
CA HIS A 17 -41.28 -6.46 -14.80
C HIS A 17 -41.42 -6.30 -13.29
N ARG A 18 -40.70 -7.09 -12.48
CA ARG A 18 -40.50 -6.76 -11.06
C ARG A 18 -39.21 -7.35 -10.47
N ALA A 19 -38.36 -6.42 -10.04
CA ALA A 19 -37.36 -6.43 -8.98
C ALA A 19 -36.82 -7.79 -8.47
N LEU A 20 -35.49 -7.92 -8.55
CA LEU A 20 -34.70 -8.95 -7.86
C LEU A 20 -34.89 -8.87 -6.34
N PRO A 21 -35.19 -9.99 -5.65
CA PRO A 21 -35.21 -10.01 -4.20
C PRO A 21 -33.81 -10.14 -3.60
N ARG A 22 -33.65 -9.42 -2.48
CA ARG A 22 -32.57 -9.43 -1.49
C ARG A 22 -32.01 -10.84 -1.22
N VAL A 23 -30.69 -10.98 -1.31
CA VAL A 23 -29.97 -12.09 -0.70
C VAL A 23 -30.00 -11.89 0.81
N LEU A 24 -30.61 -12.86 1.51
CA LEU A 24 -30.57 -13.00 2.96
C LEU A 24 -29.18 -13.44 3.42
N SER A 25 -28.69 -12.76 4.45
CA SER A 25 -27.52 -13.11 5.24
C SER A 25 -27.55 -14.55 5.75
N ALA A 26 -26.42 -15.24 5.64
CA ALA A 26 -26.00 -16.24 6.60
C ALA A 26 -24.78 -15.68 7.36
N HIS A 27 -24.96 -15.43 8.65
CA HIS A 27 -23.89 -15.09 9.59
C HIS A 27 -22.97 -16.29 9.83
N GLY A 28 -21.68 -16.03 10.08
CA GLY A 28 -20.87 -16.95 10.88
C GLY A 28 -19.41 -17.14 10.44
N ALA A 29 -18.63 -16.08 10.34
CA ALA A 29 -17.21 -16.13 10.69
C ALA A 29 -16.79 -14.71 11.04
N ASP A 30 -16.88 -14.42 12.33
CA ASP A 30 -16.46 -13.19 12.98
C ASP A 30 -14.95 -13.00 12.75
N ARG A 31 -14.58 -12.42 11.61
CA ARG A 31 -13.24 -11.86 11.43
C ARG A 31 -13.26 -10.54 12.20
N PRO A 32 -12.52 -10.40 13.30
CA PRO A 32 -12.46 -9.13 13.98
C PRO A 32 -12.00 -8.10 12.95
N GLN A 33 -12.87 -7.11 12.67
CA GLN A 33 -12.46 -5.84 12.11
C GLN A 33 -11.36 -5.35 13.05
N ARG A 34 -10.10 -5.58 12.66
CA ARG A 34 -8.95 -5.10 13.41
C ARG A 34 -9.12 -3.60 13.45
N SER A 35 -9.42 -3.11 14.65
CA SER A 35 -9.49 -1.71 15.00
C SER A 35 -8.34 -0.98 14.33
N HIS A 36 -8.66 0.11 13.62
CA HIS A 36 -7.71 1.11 13.14
C HIS A 36 -7.13 1.91 14.31
N ALA A 37 -6.67 1.21 15.36
CA ALA A 37 -5.79 1.79 16.35
C ALA A 37 -4.56 2.29 15.59
N ALA A 38 -4.19 3.56 15.83
CA ALA A 38 -3.06 4.26 15.23
C ALA A 38 -1.87 3.32 15.07
N ARG A 39 -1.71 2.74 13.87
CA ARG A 39 -0.56 1.91 13.57
C ARG A 39 0.61 2.90 13.55
N PRO A 40 1.73 2.62 14.25
CA PRO A 40 2.93 3.40 14.03
C PRO A 40 3.18 3.42 12.52
N TRP A 41 3.69 4.55 12.02
CA TRP A 41 3.93 4.94 10.62
C TRP A 41 4.78 3.98 9.77
N ARG A 42 4.66 2.66 9.96
CA ARG A 42 5.50 1.59 9.43
C ARG A 42 5.23 1.22 7.98
N PHE A 43 4.13 1.67 7.38
CA PHE A 43 3.82 1.36 5.98
C PHE A 43 3.11 2.55 5.33
N LEU A 44 3.91 3.52 4.86
CA LEU A 44 3.45 4.59 3.98
C LEU A 44 3.39 4.13 2.51
N HIS A 45 4.02 3.00 2.19
CA HIS A 45 3.94 2.28 0.94
C HIS A 45 3.57 0.81 1.19
N ARG A 46 2.86 0.18 0.25
CA ARG A 46 2.54 -1.25 0.29
C ARG A 46 2.28 -1.76 -1.13
N PRO A 47 2.66 -3.01 -1.47
CA PRO A 47 2.23 -3.62 -2.72
C PRO A 47 0.69 -3.72 -2.75
N ALA A 48 0.11 -3.51 -3.93
CA ALA A 48 -1.30 -3.71 -4.17
C ALA A 48 -1.65 -5.18 -3.91
N ASN A 49 -2.81 -5.43 -3.30
CA ASN A 49 -3.27 -6.77 -2.91
C ASN A 49 -2.31 -7.57 -2.00
N ASP A 50 -1.36 -6.90 -1.32
CA ASP A 50 -0.35 -7.53 -0.46
C ASP A 50 0.60 -8.51 -1.19
N ASP A 51 0.85 -8.29 -2.50
CA ASP A 51 1.76 -9.14 -3.28
C ASP A 51 3.24 -8.83 -3.04
N TRP A 52 3.73 -9.16 -1.85
CA TRP A 52 5.13 -8.99 -1.46
C TRP A 52 6.08 -9.92 -2.22
N ALA A 53 5.59 -11.02 -2.78
CA ALA A 53 6.44 -11.95 -3.52
C ALA A 53 6.87 -11.32 -4.85
N SER A 54 5.91 -10.78 -5.61
CA SER A 54 6.20 -10.12 -6.89
C SER A 54 7.00 -8.82 -6.71
N ALA A 55 6.89 -8.15 -5.56
CA ALA A 55 7.70 -6.99 -5.20
C ALA A 55 9.19 -7.28 -5.03
N GLN A 56 9.60 -8.55 -4.84
CA GLN A 56 10.99 -8.93 -4.50
C GLN A 56 11.62 -9.93 -5.50
N ASN A 57 10.87 -10.41 -6.50
CA ASN A 57 11.30 -11.51 -7.39
C ASN A 57 11.53 -11.12 -8.86
N GLY A 58 11.59 -9.82 -9.15
CA GLY A 58 11.75 -9.27 -10.50
C GLY A 58 10.49 -9.25 -11.37
N SER A 59 9.35 -9.78 -10.89
CA SER A 59 8.07 -9.73 -11.64
C SER A 59 7.44 -8.34 -11.59
N GLY A 60 7.58 -7.67 -10.45
CA GLY A 60 6.95 -6.39 -10.21
C GLY A 60 5.50 -6.50 -9.75
N THR A 61 5.05 -5.48 -9.03
CA THR A 61 3.64 -5.36 -8.60
C THR A 61 3.25 -3.89 -8.50
N ASP A 62 1.96 -3.61 -8.63
CA ASP A 62 1.41 -2.28 -8.34
C ASP A 62 1.62 -1.96 -6.86
N SER A 63 1.61 -0.67 -6.50
CA SER A 63 1.74 -0.22 -5.11
C SER A 63 0.77 0.91 -4.78
N VAL A 64 0.51 1.08 -3.48
CA VAL A 64 -0.30 2.17 -2.93
C VAL A 64 0.59 3.03 -2.04
N ILE A 65 0.62 4.34 -2.33
CA ILE A 65 1.28 5.34 -1.51
C ILE A 65 0.22 6.05 -0.65
N ALA A 66 0.37 5.95 0.67
CA ALA A 66 -0.37 6.76 1.63
C ALA A 66 0.49 7.95 2.05
N TRP A 67 0.13 9.15 1.59
CA TRP A 67 0.93 10.37 1.80
C TRP A 67 0.10 11.50 2.41
N ASN A 68 0.67 12.19 3.39
CA ASN A 68 0.09 13.38 4.00
C ASN A 68 0.90 14.63 3.61
N SER A 69 0.37 15.39 2.66
CA SER A 69 1.01 16.60 2.12
C SER A 69 1.12 17.76 3.11
N THR A 70 0.50 17.68 4.28
CA THR A 70 0.45 18.75 5.28
C THR A 70 1.24 18.45 6.56
N ASP A 71 1.82 17.26 6.67
CA ASP A 71 2.64 16.92 7.83
C ASP A 71 3.97 17.67 7.80
N THR A 72 4.21 18.47 8.83
CA THR A 72 5.42 19.30 8.99
C THR A 72 6.22 18.93 10.23
N ARG A 73 5.83 17.88 10.95
CA ARG A 73 6.55 17.44 12.16
C ARG A 73 7.96 16.99 11.79
N PRO A 74 9.00 17.44 12.53
CA PRO A 74 10.38 17.03 12.27
C PRO A 74 10.55 15.52 12.17
N MET A 75 11.52 15.10 11.36
CA MET A 75 11.96 13.71 11.29
C MET A 75 12.64 13.30 12.60
N SER A 76 12.79 11.99 12.82
CA SER A 76 13.40 11.45 14.06
C SER A 76 14.83 11.92 14.29
N ASP A 77 15.56 12.29 13.23
CA ASP A 77 16.93 12.81 13.29
C ASP A 77 16.97 14.34 13.45
N GLY A 78 15.82 15.00 13.64
CA GLY A 78 15.70 16.45 13.77
C GLY A 78 15.62 17.18 12.42
N THR A 79 15.76 16.49 11.29
CA THR A 79 15.65 17.09 9.98
C THR A 79 14.25 17.67 9.76
N PRO A 80 14.10 18.93 9.29
CA PRO A 80 12.79 19.49 8.97
C PRO A 80 12.08 18.64 7.91
N ARG A 81 10.81 18.32 8.14
CA ARG A 81 10.01 17.56 7.18
C ARG A 81 9.63 18.44 6.00
N ASP A 82 9.82 17.90 4.80
CA ASP A 82 9.34 18.48 3.54
C ASP A 82 8.41 17.46 2.89
N PRO A 83 7.11 17.77 2.68
CA PRO A 83 6.15 16.80 2.17
C PRO A 83 6.52 16.24 0.79
N CYS A 84 7.12 17.06 -0.08
CA CYS A 84 7.57 16.60 -1.39
C CYS A 84 8.76 15.66 -1.27
N ALA A 85 9.73 15.95 -0.41
CA ALA A 85 10.84 15.04 -0.12
C ALA A 85 10.32 13.68 0.38
N GLN A 86 9.36 13.69 1.31
CA GLN A 86 8.71 12.46 1.77
C GLN A 86 8.03 11.71 0.62
N LEU A 87 7.37 12.40 -0.31
CA LEU A 87 6.78 11.74 -1.46
C LEU A 87 7.85 11.06 -2.34
N TYR A 88 9.03 11.66 -2.52
CA TYR A 88 10.16 11.02 -3.21
C TYR A 88 10.65 9.75 -2.51
N HIS A 89 10.65 9.71 -1.16
CA HIS A 89 10.92 8.50 -0.38
C HIS A 89 9.92 7.39 -0.73
N GLU A 90 8.61 7.68 -0.67
CA GLU A 90 7.58 6.67 -0.97
C GLU A 90 7.56 6.25 -2.45
N MET A 91 7.89 7.16 -3.37
CA MET A 91 8.00 6.84 -4.80
C MET A 91 9.19 5.94 -5.11
N ALA A 92 10.28 6.00 -4.33
CA ALA A 92 11.40 5.08 -4.47
C ALA A 92 10.95 3.64 -4.15
N HIS A 93 10.24 3.46 -3.04
CA HIS A 93 9.62 2.17 -2.68
C HIS A 93 8.67 1.67 -3.76
N ALA A 94 7.80 2.54 -4.28
CA ALA A 94 6.88 2.20 -5.36
C ALA A 94 7.61 1.76 -6.64
N LEU A 95 8.71 2.43 -6.98
CA LEU A 95 9.53 2.08 -8.14
C LEU A 95 10.15 0.69 -7.98
N ASP A 96 10.73 0.39 -6.81
CA ASP A 96 11.32 -0.92 -6.53
C ASP A 96 10.26 -2.02 -6.55
N MET A 97 9.09 -1.78 -5.95
CA MET A 97 7.96 -2.73 -6.02
C MET A 97 7.53 -2.99 -7.46
N SER A 98 7.41 -1.95 -8.31
CA SER A 98 7.02 -2.10 -9.72
C SER A 98 8.03 -2.88 -10.56
N ARG A 99 9.29 -2.92 -10.14
CA ARG A 99 10.37 -3.67 -10.79
C ARG A 99 10.59 -5.05 -10.18
N GLY A 100 9.98 -5.31 -9.03
CA GLY A 100 10.21 -6.52 -8.27
C GLY A 100 11.60 -6.54 -7.62
N THR A 101 12.17 -5.37 -7.31
CA THR A 101 13.53 -5.21 -6.79
C THR A 101 13.56 -4.67 -5.36
N LEU A 102 12.44 -4.70 -4.64
CA LEU A 102 12.40 -4.26 -3.25
C LEU A 102 13.29 -5.17 -2.39
N ASP A 103 14.24 -4.60 -1.66
CA ASP A 103 15.14 -5.36 -0.78
C ASP A 103 14.82 -5.11 0.69
N LEU A 104 14.16 -6.08 1.33
CA LEU A 104 13.78 -6.03 2.73
C LEU A 104 14.86 -6.59 3.67
N HIS A 105 16.04 -6.94 3.17
CA HIS A 105 17.16 -7.35 4.00
C HIS A 105 17.73 -6.17 4.81
N TRP A 106 18.39 -6.47 5.92
CA TRP A 106 19.07 -5.44 6.71
C TRP A 106 20.35 -4.98 6.00
N CYS A 107 20.52 -3.67 5.87
CA CYS A 107 21.70 -3.10 5.23
C CYS A 107 22.96 -3.41 6.07
N ARG A 108 24.01 -3.94 5.43
CA ARG A 108 25.28 -4.30 6.11
C ARG A 108 25.95 -3.08 6.77
N GLY A 109 25.97 -1.94 6.10
CA GLY A 109 26.52 -0.67 6.60
C GLY A 109 25.66 0.04 7.65
N ALA A 110 24.40 -0.37 7.80
CA ALA A 110 23.48 0.17 8.79
C ALA A 110 22.48 -0.90 9.26
N PRO A 111 22.90 -1.86 10.10
CA PRO A 111 22.16 -3.11 10.37
C PRO A 111 20.84 -2.94 11.12
N ARG A 112 20.45 -1.70 11.45
CA ARG A 112 19.16 -1.33 12.04
C ARG A 112 18.19 -0.72 11.02
N ILE A 113 18.56 -0.66 9.75
CA ILE A 113 17.82 -0.07 8.65
C ILE A 113 17.76 -1.13 7.53
N GLN A 114 16.57 -1.36 6.97
CA GLN A 114 16.42 -2.23 5.81
C GLN A 114 16.98 -1.53 4.56
N THR A 115 17.46 -2.30 3.58
CA THR A 115 18.09 -1.76 2.37
C THR A 115 17.14 -0.84 1.59
N ASP A 116 15.88 -1.23 1.43
CA ASP A 116 14.83 -0.43 0.79
C ASP A 116 14.69 0.96 1.42
N GLU A 117 14.72 1.05 2.76
CA GLU A 117 14.63 2.33 3.47
C GLU A 117 15.89 3.18 3.28
N VAL A 118 17.08 2.56 3.18
CA VAL A 118 18.30 3.29 2.82
C VAL A 118 18.19 3.88 1.42
N VAL A 119 17.78 3.07 0.43
CA VAL A 119 17.58 3.52 -0.95
C VAL A 119 16.58 4.68 -1.01
N ALA A 120 15.45 4.55 -0.31
CA ALA A 120 14.41 5.57 -0.29
C ALA A 120 14.89 6.89 0.35
N VAL A 121 15.68 6.83 1.43
CA VAL A 121 16.28 8.04 2.03
C VAL A 121 17.33 8.67 1.11
N PHE A 122 18.08 7.87 0.35
CA PHE A 122 19.02 8.42 -0.64
C PHE A 122 18.28 9.14 -1.78
N ALA A 123 17.16 8.60 -2.26
CA ALA A 123 16.28 9.27 -3.22
C ALA A 123 15.67 10.56 -2.62
N GLU A 124 15.21 10.51 -1.37
CA GLU A 124 14.77 11.68 -0.61
C GLU A 124 15.88 12.75 -0.57
N ASN A 125 17.10 12.37 -0.18
CA ASN A 125 18.24 13.26 -0.05
C ASN A 125 18.69 13.88 -1.39
N ALA A 126 18.55 13.15 -2.50
CA ALA A 126 18.80 13.69 -3.84
C ALA A 126 17.84 14.85 -4.15
N TYR A 127 16.54 14.66 -3.88
CA TYR A 127 15.55 15.75 -4.01
C TYR A 127 15.86 16.90 -3.05
N ARG A 128 16.15 16.61 -1.78
CA ARG A 128 16.45 17.65 -0.78
C ARG A 128 17.64 18.50 -1.20
N SER A 129 18.72 17.86 -1.66
CA SER A 129 19.91 18.54 -2.17
C SER A 129 19.57 19.44 -3.36
N TYR A 130 18.80 18.93 -4.34
CA TYR A 130 18.33 19.72 -5.49
C TYR A 130 17.51 20.96 -5.09
N ARG A 131 16.79 20.89 -3.97
CA ARG A 131 15.97 21.99 -3.43
C ARG A 131 16.68 22.84 -2.39
N ASN A 132 17.97 22.62 -2.13
CA ASN A 132 18.74 23.26 -1.05
C ASN A 132 18.12 23.07 0.34
N LEU A 133 17.51 21.91 0.59
CA LEU A 133 16.99 21.51 1.88
C LEU A 133 18.05 20.71 2.67
N PRO A 134 18.08 20.79 4.01
CA PRO A 134 18.97 19.96 4.83
C PRO A 134 18.68 18.47 4.57
N THR A 135 19.71 17.68 4.25
CA THR A 135 19.60 16.23 4.04
C THR A 135 19.50 15.48 5.35
N ARG A 136 18.83 14.32 5.34
CA ARG A 136 18.78 13.40 6.48
C ARG A 136 20.12 12.69 6.64
N THR A 137 20.53 12.49 7.89
CA THR A 137 21.76 11.75 8.24
C THR A 137 21.46 10.48 9.04
N ALA A 138 20.21 10.30 9.47
CA ALA A 138 19.76 9.11 10.18
C ALA A 138 18.33 8.73 9.81
N TYR A 139 18.03 7.43 9.95
CA TYR A 139 16.70 6.87 9.80
C TYR A 139 16.05 6.61 11.16
N GLY A 140 14.74 6.81 11.26
CA GLY A 140 14.00 6.55 12.48
C GLY A 140 13.74 5.07 12.65
N THR A 141 14.18 4.50 13.78
CA THR A 141 13.93 3.09 14.11
C THR A 141 13.26 2.99 15.48
N GLU A 142 12.80 1.80 15.86
CA GLU A 142 12.20 1.54 17.17
C GLU A 142 13.14 1.89 18.34
N SER A 143 14.44 1.69 18.16
CA SER A 143 15.45 1.98 19.18
C SER A 143 16.07 3.38 19.02
N GLY A 144 15.34 4.31 18.39
CA GLY A 144 15.78 5.67 18.09
C GLY A 144 16.44 5.84 16.72
N PRO A 145 17.01 7.02 16.41
CA PRO A 145 17.66 7.27 15.13
C PRO A 145 18.88 6.36 14.93
N ALA A 146 19.01 5.76 13.75
CA ALA A 146 20.19 5.00 13.31
C ALA A 146 20.89 5.77 12.19
N LYS A 147 22.22 5.91 12.26
CA LYS A 147 23.02 6.57 11.22
C LYS A 147 22.79 5.88 9.87
N LEU A 148 22.60 6.66 8.82
CA LEU A 148 22.61 6.15 7.45
C LEU A 148 24.03 5.69 7.06
N PRO A 149 24.15 4.69 6.15
CA PRO A 149 25.44 4.38 5.54
C PRO A 149 25.90 5.53 4.66
N ASP A 150 27.17 5.51 4.27
CA ASP A 150 27.75 6.57 3.43
C ASP A 150 27.40 6.34 1.93
N SER A 151 27.16 5.08 1.52
CA SER A 151 26.65 4.70 0.20
C SER A 151 25.56 3.62 0.28
N VAL A 152 24.73 3.52 -0.77
CA VAL A 152 23.82 2.37 -0.97
C VAL A 152 24.61 1.08 -1.20
N ASP A 153 25.82 1.15 -1.77
CA ASP A 153 26.70 -0.03 -1.98
C ASP A 153 27.22 -0.65 -0.66
N ASP A 154 27.05 0.06 0.46
CA ASP A 154 27.34 -0.47 1.79
C ASP A 154 26.24 -1.43 2.27
N CYS A 155 25.11 -1.48 1.56
CA CYS A 155 24.16 -2.57 1.58
C CYS A 155 24.63 -3.59 0.52
#